data_AF-A0A6N3E8U8-F1
#
_entry.id   AF-A0A6N3E8U8-F1
#
_cell.length_a   1.000
_cell.length_b   1.000
_cell.length_c   1.000
_cell.angle_alpha   90.00
_cell.angle_beta   90.00
_cell.angle_gamma   90.00
#
_symmetry.space_group_name_H-M   'P 1'
#
loop_
_entity.id
_entity.type
_entity.pdbx_description
1 polymer ?
#
loop_
_entity_poly.entity_id
_entity_poly.type
_entity_poly.pdbx_seq_one_letter_code
_entity_poly.pdbx_strand_id
1 'polypeptide(L)'
;MRELDDREPCPCGRDALYGECCKSVGIRWYREGDLLYKQYNAHIPQEGMDFLNENEQKFLMLFGREPTSDDLIFFDASAHGNDYFRKCITFLRNLGLPKEWIYAFYRTDGLMPTVENEKLLSQSDIELFRGYCHEYTELMDADFGSGRINALLFTSITNEMLESACDNILPSVLSGLEYFLNTVTEKRGGIVNPPNSLKEYASFIAIRVIKALRSVRMLAVSYETESIYSIGRSLFECYVYLKNINDDQVFFDEEILPVLNSHEYGFEVNEGQINYKKMHISKALNSAKRKRGKSLYRLNKQCGPAIDSDLYNYYYQPACQFVHIDAFTARCCFYEEDLYAEFDSSLVATTCVLATAILVLEQLAKLALISELQARDLMHLSSECAYRICDCLMMLAVDPEQSEDEYHQLLKRLKMVEGNSWSFNEGDFSEA
;
A
#
# COMPACT_ATOMS: atom_id res chain seq x y z
N MET A 1 4.60 -10.11 45.21
CA MET A 1 3.69 -8.95 44.99
C MET A 1 2.88 -8.62 46.25
N ARG A 2 2.89 -7.37 46.73
CA ARG A 2 2.12 -6.88 47.90
C ARG A 2 1.35 -5.60 47.56
N GLU A 3 0.07 -5.48 47.94
CA GLU A 3 -0.72 -4.25 47.73
C GLU A 3 -0.16 -3.08 48.58
N LEU A 4 -0.19 -1.87 48.03
CA LEU A 4 0.15 -0.63 48.73
C LEU A 4 -0.72 -0.42 49.98
N ASP A 5 -0.16 0.19 51.03
CA ASP A 5 -0.93 0.57 52.22
C ASP A 5 -1.81 1.79 51.94
N ASP A 6 -3.00 1.84 52.54
CA ASP A 6 -3.99 2.90 52.32
C ASP A 6 -3.45 4.30 52.66
N ARG A 7 -2.48 4.38 53.56
CA ARG A 7 -1.84 5.62 54.02
C ARG A 7 -0.59 6.00 53.22
N GLU A 8 -0.16 5.16 52.28
CA GLU A 8 0.90 5.55 51.35
C GLU A 8 0.36 6.59 50.34
N PRO A 9 1.22 7.52 49.86
CA PRO A 9 0.86 8.41 48.75
C PRO A 9 0.38 7.62 47.53
N CYS A 10 -0.69 8.07 46.87
CA CYS A 10 -1.17 7.43 45.66
C CYS A 10 -0.11 7.54 44.54
N PRO A 11 0.26 6.44 43.88
CA PRO A 11 1.18 6.49 42.73
C PRO A 11 0.61 7.19 41.49
N CYS A 12 -0.68 7.53 41.51
CA CYS A 12 -1.43 8.09 40.41
C CYS A 12 -1.24 9.59 40.16
N GLY A 13 -0.31 10.24 40.87
CA GLY A 13 0.01 11.66 40.73
C GLY A 13 -0.97 12.61 41.44
N ARG A 14 -2.13 12.15 41.92
CA ARG A 14 -2.96 12.95 42.83
C ARG A 14 -2.25 13.03 44.18
N ASP A 15 -2.08 14.24 44.71
CA ASP A 15 -1.55 14.50 46.05
C ASP A 15 -2.56 14.08 47.14
N ALA A 16 -2.80 12.77 47.20
CA ALA A 16 -3.81 12.11 48.01
C ALA A 16 -3.30 10.73 48.46
N LEU A 17 -3.89 10.21 49.55
CA LEU A 17 -3.56 8.88 50.06
C LEU A 17 -4.15 7.79 49.14
N TYR A 18 -3.44 6.68 48.97
CA TYR A 18 -3.83 5.56 48.11
C TYR A 18 -5.26 5.07 48.41
N GLY A 19 -5.60 4.91 49.70
CA GLY A 19 -6.90 4.43 50.16
C GLY A 19 -8.07 5.33 49.77
N GLU A 20 -7.84 6.65 49.74
CA GLU A 20 -8.85 7.66 49.43
C GLU A 20 -8.88 8.00 47.92
N CYS A 21 -7.85 7.60 47.19
CA CYS A 21 -7.67 7.91 45.78
C CYS A 21 -7.89 6.70 44.87
N CYS A 22 -6.84 6.05 44.35
CA CYS A 22 -7.01 4.95 43.40
C CYS A 22 -7.79 3.78 44.00
N LYS A 23 -7.59 3.48 45.29
CA LYS A 23 -8.28 2.35 45.91
C LYS A 23 -9.80 2.57 45.98
N SER A 24 -10.24 3.80 46.21
CA SER A 24 -11.67 4.16 46.33
C SER A 24 -12.42 4.02 45.00
N VAL A 25 -11.73 4.16 43.88
CA VAL A 25 -12.28 3.98 42.52
C VAL A 25 -12.00 2.60 41.91
N GLY A 26 -11.53 1.64 42.72
CA GLY A 26 -11.34 0.25 42.27
C GLY A 26 -10.01 -0.03 41.54
N ILE A 27 -9.08 0.92 41.54
CA ILE A 27 -7.71 0.73 41.03
C ILE A 27 -6.84 0.20 42.18
N ARG A 28 -6.23 -0.97 41.99
CA ARG A 28 -5.35 -1.61 42.97
C ARG A 28 -3.90 -1.47 42.54
N TRP A 29 -3.05 -1.02 43.45
CA TRP A 29 -1.62 -0.91 43.18
C TRP A 29 -0.84 -1.92 44.01
N TYR A 30 0.08 -2.64 43.37
CA TYR A 30 0.94 -3.62 44.00
C TYR A 30 2.41 -3.25 43.79
N ARG A 31 3.24 -3.59 44.78
CA ARG A 31 4.69 -3.43 44.75
C ARG A 31 5.37 -4.79 44.76
N GLU A 32 6.37 -4.97 43.91
CA GLU A 32 7.27 -6.11 43.90
C GLU A 32 8.70 -5.62 43.61
N GLY A 33 9.52 -5.54 44.67
CA GLY A 33 10.79 -4.82 44.61
C GLY A 33 10.56 -3.33 44.34
N ASP A 34 11.27 -2.79 43.34
CA ASP A 34 11.14 -1.40 42.89
C ASP A 34 10.04 -1.20 41.82
N LEU A 35 9.38 -2.28 41.39
CA LEU A 35 8.34 -2.24 40.35
C LEU A 35 6.95 -2.05 40.98
N LEU A 36 6.16 -1.18 40.36
CA LEU A 36 4.75 -0.94 40.68
C LEU A 36 3.87 -1.53 39.59
N TYR A 37 2.85 -2.28 40.00
CA TYR A 37 1.86 -2.92 39.14
C TYR A 37 0.49 -2.33 39.44
N LYS A 38 -0.28 -2.05 38.39
CA LYS A 38 -1.64 -1.53 38.47
C LYS A 38 -2.62 -2.61 38.03
N GLN A 39 -3.70 -2.81 38.78
CA GLN A 39 -4.80 -3.70 38.44
C GLN A 39 -6.11 -2.92 38.50
N TYR A 40 -6.95 -3.11 37.48
CA TYR A 40 -8.30 -2.55 37.45
C TYR A 40 -9.31 -3.66 37.73
N ASN A 41 -10.28 -3.38 38.60
CA ASN A 41 -11.52 -4.15 38.62
C ASN A 41 -12.44 -3.59 37.54
N ALA A 42 -12.27 -4.07 36.30
CA ALA A 42 -13.11 -3.64 35.18
C ALA A 42 -14.50 -4.26 35.31
N HIS A 43 -15.53 -3.41 35.29
CA HIS A 43 -16.91 -3.87 35.13
C HIS A 43 -17.20 -3.99 33.64
N ILE A 44 -17.28 -5.23 33.14
CA ILE A 44 -17.66 -5.50 31.76
C ILE A 44 -19.19 -5.39 31.69
N PRO A 45 -19.75 -4.50 30.85
CA PRO A 45 -21.19 -4.39 30.69
C PRO A 45 -21.78 -5.69 30.13
N GLN A 46 -23.08 -5.91 30.29
CA GLN A 46 -23.73 -7.14 29.84
C GLN A 46 -23.49 -7.41 28.35
N GLU A 47 -23.54 -6.39 27.51
CA GLU A 47 -23.24 -6.49 26.07
C GLU A 47 -21.83 -7.03 25.80
N GLY A 48 -20.84 -6.62 26.61
CA GLY A 48 -19.49 -7.16 26.55
C GLY A 48 -19.42 -8.61 27.00
N MET A 49 -20.16 -8.99 28.04
CA MET A 49 -20.26 -10.38 28.49
C MET A 49 -20.93 -11.27 27.44
N ASP A 50 -21.99 -10.77 26.79
CA ASP A 50 -22.69 -11.48 25.72
C ASP A 50 -21.74 -11.74 24.55
N PHE A 51 -20.96 -10.73 24.14
CA PHE A 51 -19.94 -10.86 23.10
C PHE A 51 -18.84 -11.88 23.47
N LEU A 52 -18.40 -11.92 24.73
CA LEU A 52 -17.42 -12.92 25.20
C LEU A 52 -17.97 -14.34 25.08
N ASN A 53 -19.23 -14.56 25.52
CA ASN A 53 -19.89 -15.86 25.39
C ASN A 53 -20.08 -16.25 23.90
N GLU A 54 -20.42 -15.30 23.03
CA GLU A 54 -20.50 -15.53 21.59
C GLU A 54 -19.17 -15.98 21.00
N ASN A 55 -18.05 -15.39 21.43
CA ASN A 55 -16.71 -15.82 20.99
C ASN A 55 -16.34 -17.21 21.49
N GLU A 56 -16.71 -17.60 22.71
CA GLU A 56 -16.52 -18.97 23.19
C GLU A 56 -17.27 -19.97 22.30
N GLN A 57 -18.53 -19.67 21.96
CA GLN A 57 -19.31 -20.50 21.03
C GLN A 57 -18.71 -20.53 19.63
N LYS A 58 -18.18 -19.40 19.15
CA LYS A 58 -17.46 -19.32 17.87
C LYS A 58 -16.19 -20.17 17.88
N PHE A 59 -15.43 -20.15 18.97
CA PHE A 59 -14.24 -20.99 19.16
C PHE A 59 -14.62 -22.47 19.07
N LEU A 60 -15.65 -22.89 19.82
CA LEU A 60 -16.16 -24.25 19.81
C LEU A 60 -16.59 -24.68 18.40
N MET A 61 -17.30 -23.81 17.68
CA MET A 61 -17.75 -24.09 16.32
C MET A 61 -16.57 -24.26 15.33
N LEU A 62 -15.54 -23.43 15.44
CA LEU A 62 -14.39 -23.44 14.52
C LEU A 62 -13.40 -24.57 14.82
N PHE A 63 -13.13 -24.85 16.10
CA PHE A 63 -12.09 -25.80 16.52
C PHE A 63 -12.62 -27.11 17.11
N GLY A 64 -13.94 -27.24 17.30
CA GLY A 64 -14.59 -28.46 17.77
C GLY A 64 -14.34 -28.80 19.24
N ARG A 65 -13.83 -27.86 20.04
CA ARG A 65 -13.63 -28.00 21.48
C ARG A 65 -13.88 -26.68 22.20
N GLU A 66 -14.21 -26.76 23.49
CA GLU A 66 -14.24 -25.58 24.35
C GLU A 66 -12.83 -24.95 24.48
N PRO A 67 -12.74 -23.62 24.65
CA PRO A 67 -11.48 -22.95 24.97
C PRO A 67 -10.93 -23.37 26.34
N THR A 68 -9.61 -23.34 26.47
CA THR A 68 -8.87 -23.64 27.69
C THR A 68 -8.25 -22.36 28.26
N SER A 69 -7.61 -22.44 29.44
CA SER A 69 -6.93 -21.29 30.05
C SER A 69 -5.80 -20.71 29.21
N ASP A 70 -5.25 -21.48 28.27
CA ASP A 70 -4.13 -21.06 27.42
C ASP A 70 -4.61 -20.48 26.07
N ASP A 71 -5.91 -20.59 25.77
CA ASP A 71 -6.48 -20.03 24.55
C ASP A 71 -6.80 -18.55 24.73
N LEU A 72 -6.58 -17.76 23.67
CA LEU A 72 -6.95 -16.36 23.64
C LEU A 72 -8.47 -16.21 23.54
N ILE A 73 -9.02 -15.26 24.30
CA ILE A 73 -10.44 -14.88 24.20
C ILE A 73 -10.76 -14.35 22.79
N PHE A 74 -9.89 -13.48 22.27
CA PHE A 74 -9.98 -12.92 20.91
C PHE A 74 -9.08 -13.71 19.95
N PHE A 75 -9.33 -15.01 19.83
CA PHE A 75 -8.46 -15.94 19.11
C PHE A 75 -8.34 -15.68 17.60
N ASP A 76 -9.29 -14.96 17.00
CA ASP A 76 -9.32 -14.63 15.57
C ASP A 76 -9.08 -13.15 15.29
N ALA A 77 -8.67 -12.38 16.31
CA ALA A 77 -8.13 -11.05 16.10
C ALA A 77 -6.78 -11.15 15.38
N SER A 78 -6.47 -10.16 14.53
CA SER A 78 -5.15 -10.10 13.90
C SER A 78 -4.08 -9.96 14.99
N ALA A 79 -3.16 -10.91 15.03
CA ALA A 79 -2.03 -10.91 15.97
C ALA A 79 -0.79 -10.22 15.38
N HIS A 80 -0.89 -9.68 14.16
CA HIS A 80 0.23 -9.15 13.41
C HIS A 80 -0.04 -7.72 12.94
N GLY A 81 0.92 -6.82 13.20
CA GLY A 81 0.92 -5.46 12.73
C GLY A 81 -0.04 -4.52 13.46
N ASN A 82 0.00 -3.24 13.08
CA ASN A 82 -0.88 -2.18 13.58
C ASN A 82 -2.35 -2.29 13.08
N ASP A 83 -2.81 -3.46 12.62
CA ASP A 83 -4.14 -3.68 12.04
C ASP A 83 -5.28 -3.28 13.01
N TYR A 84 -5.09 -3.55 14.32
CA TYR A 84 -6.01 -3.09 15.36
C TYR A 84 -6.18 -1.57 15.33
N PHE A 85 -5.07 -0.82 15.43
CA PHE A 85 -5.12 0.64 15.42
C PHE A 85 -5.62 1.21 14.10
N ARG A 86 -5.22 0.65 12.96
CA ARG A 86 -5.68 1.10 11.64
C ARG A 86 -7.19 0.99 11.49
N LYS A 87 -7.76 -0.16 11.88
CA LYS A 87 -9.22 -0.39 11.85
C LYS A 87 -9.95 0.50 12.84
N CYS A 88 -9.45 0.62 14.07
CA CYS A 88 -10.04 1.48 15.09
C CYS A 88 -10.00 2.96 14.69
N ILE A 89 -8.85 3.48 14.25
CA ILE A 89 -8.71 4.88 13.81
C ILE A 89 -9.66 5.17 12.64
N THR A 90 -9.73 4.30 11.64
CA THR A 90 -10.68 4.46 10.52
C THR A 90 -12.13 4.50 11.00
N PHE A 91 -12.50 3.61 11.92
CA PHE A 91 -13.83 3.61 12.52
C PHE A 91 -14.12 4.90 13.29
N LEU A 92 -13.19 5.38 14.13
CA LEU A 92 -13.34 6.61 14.92
C LEU A 92 -13.43 7.84 14.02
N ARG A 93 -12.65 7.91 12.93
CA ARG A 93 -12.74 8.96 11.90
C ARG A 93 -14.13 8.97 11.25
N ASN A 94 -14.66 7.80 10.89
CA ASN A 94 -16.00 7.67 10.28
C ASN A 94 -17.15 8.08 11.23
N LEU A 95 -16.93 7.95 12.54
CA LEU A 95 -17.85 8.46 13.56
C LEU A 95 -17.74 9.98 13.78
N GLY A 96 -16.78 10.64 13.13
CA GLY A 96 -16.56 12.09 13.25
C GLY A 96 -15.92 12.51 14.56
N LEU A 97 -15.15 11.63 15.20
CA LEU A 97 -14.42 11.99 16.42
C LEU A 97 -13.31 13.01 16.10
N PRO A 98 -12.99 13.92 17.04
CA PRO A 98 -11.94 14.91 16.83
C PRO A 98 -10.57 14.27 16.56
N LYS A 99 -9.78 14.83 15.63
CA LYS A 99 -8.50 14.26 15.20
C LYS A 99 -7.49 14.17 16.35
N GLU A 100 -7.47 15.18 17.23
CA GLU A 100 -6.65 15.24 18.44
C GLU A 100 -6.99 14.12 19.43
N TRP A 101 -8.27 13.74 19.51
CA TRP A 101 -8.73 12.65 20.38
C TRP A 101 -8.26 11.31 19.83
N ILE A 102 -8.36 11.12 18.51
CA ILE A 102 -7.90 9.88 17.83
C ILE A 102 -6.37 9.74 17.93
N TYR A 103 -5.64 10.85 17.82
CA TYR A 103 -4.20 10.87 18.05
C TYR A 103 -3.85 10.47 19.48
N ALA A 104 -4.53 11.05 20.49
CA ALA A 104 -4.32 10.69 21.87
C ALA A 104 -4.65 9.22 22.15
N PHE A 105 -5.73 8.69 21.56
CA PHE A 105 -6.06 7.26 21.62
C PHE A 105 -4.90 6.38 21.12
N TYR A 106 -4.30 6.72 19.97
CA TYR A 106 -3.16 5.99 19.43
C TYR A 106 -1.93 6.10 20.34
N ARG A 107 -1.56 7.32 20.76
CA ARG A 107 -0.34 7.59 21.56
C ARG A 107 -0.41 7.10 23.00
N THR A 108 -1.61 6.82 23.50
CA THR A 108 -1.84 6.20 24.81
C THR A 108 -2.07 4.69 24.73
N ASP A 109 -1.81 4.08 23.57
CA ASP A 109 -1.99 2.64 23.33
C ASP A 109 -3.42 2.16 23.63
N GLY A 110 -4.40 2.96 23.20
CA GLY A 110 -5.81 2.57 23.20
C GLY A 110 -6.67 3.14 24.33
N LEU A 111 -6.18 4.14 25.09
CA LEU A 111 -7.01 4.77 26.12
C LEU A 111 -8.17 5.54 25.48
N MET A 112 -9.40 5.30 25.94
CA MET A 112 -10.62 5.95 25.43
C MET A 112 -11.41 6.60 26.56
N PRO A 113 -11.01 7.78 27.07
CA PRO A 113 -11.76 8.45 28.13
C PRO A 113 -13.12 8.92 27.62
N THR A 114 -14.17 8.56 28.35
CA THR A 114 -15.55 9.03 28.14
C THR A 114 -16.15 9.52 29.45
N VAL A 115 -17.27 10.23 29.37
CA VAL A 115 -17.99 10.72 30.56
C VAL A 115 -18.37 9.55 31.51
N GLU A 116 -18.66 8.38 30.94
CA GLU A 116 -19.08 7.18 31.67
C GLU A 116 -17.91 6.50 32.40
N ASN A 117 -16.71 6.51 31.81
CA ASN A 117 -15.56 5.75 32.31
C ASN A 117 -14.48 6.61 33.00
N GLU A 118 -14.49 7.94 32.87
CA GLU A 118 -13.45 8.84 33.42
C GLU A 118 -13.22 8.62 34.92
N LYS A 119 -14.29 8.35 35.68
CA LYS A 119 -14.24 8.04 37.12
C LYS A 119 -13.47 6.75 37.45
N LEU A 120 -13.28 5.86 36.49
CA LEU A 120 -12.57 4.58 36.61
C LEU A 120 -11.11 4.69 36.17
N LEU A 121 -10.71 5.83 35.59
CA LEU A 121 -9.35 6.10 35.15
C LEU A 121 -8.57 6.83 36.24
N SER A 122 -7.25 6.65 36.25
CA SER A 122 -6.40 7.42 37.15
C SER A 122 -6.16 8.83 36.59
N GLN A 123 -5.82 9.78 37.46
CA GLN A 123 -5.53 11.15 37.04
C GLN A 123 -4.40 11.23 36.02
N SER A 124 -3.33 10.48 36.26
CA SER A 124 -2.19 10.41 35.35
C SER A 124 -2.60 9.95 33.95
N ASP A 125 -3.54 9.01 33.83
CA ASP A 125 -4.01 8.53 32.51
C ASP A 125 -4.80 9.63 31.79
N ILE A 126 -5.68 10.34 32.52
CA ILE A 126 -6.49 11.45 31.99
C ILE A 126 -5.59 12.62 31.55
N GLU A 127 -4.59 12.96 32.37
CA GLU A 127 -3.64 14.03 32.07
C GLU A 127 -2.73 13.66 30.89
N LEU A 128 -2.27 12.41 30.82
CA LEU A 128 -1.51 11.91 29.68
C LEU A 128 -2.32 12.02 28.38
N PHE A 129 -3.57 11.56 28.40
CA PHE A 129 -4.45 11.65 27.23
C PHE A 129 -4.70 13.10 26.79
N ARG A 130 -5.04 13.99 27.74
CA ARG A 130 -5.23 15.43 27.47
C ARG A 130 -3.94 16.08 26.96
N GLY A 131 -2.79 15.66 27.48
CA GLY A 131 -1.48 16.09 27.02
C GLY A 131 -1.28 15.81 25.53
N TYR A 132 -1.59 14.59 25.07
CA TYR A 132 -1.51 14.25 23.66
C TYR A 132 -2.54 14.97 22.79
N CYS A 133 -3.75 15.21 23.28
CA CYS A 133 -4.71 16.07 22.56
C CYS A 133 -4.13 17.48 22.34
N HIS A 134 -3.52 18.05 23.38
CA HIS A 134 -2.91 19.37 23.31
C HIS A 134 -1.70 19.40 22.38
N GLU A 135 -0.81 18.40 22.50
CA GLU A 135 0.35 18.21 21.60
C GLU A 135 -0.09 18.18 20.13
N TYR A 136 -1.15 17.44 19.80
CA TYR A 136 -1.69 17.41 18.44
C TYR A 136 -2.11 18.80 17.96
N THR A 137 -2.91 19.52 18.76
CA THR A 137 -3.35 20.86 18.38
C THR A 137 -2.17 21.81 18.19
N GLU A 138 -1.18 21.78 19.09
CA GLU A 138 0.02 22.62 18.98
C GLU A 138 0.82 22.30 17.71
N LEU A 139 0.99 21.02 17.37
CA LEU A 139 1.70 20.60 16.16
C LEU A 139 0.93 20.96 14.88
N MET A 140 -0.40 20.84 14.88
CA MET A 140 -1.21 21.17 13.71
C MET A 140 -1.38 22.67 13.48
N ASP A 141 -1.38 23.47 14.55
CA ASP A 141 -1.49 24.93 14.50
C ASP A 141 -0.12 25.65 14.38
N ALA A 142 0.98 24.88 14.37
CA ALA A 142 2.33 25.44 14.30
C ALA A 142 2.54 26.30 13.04
N ASP A 143 2.93 27.55 13.24
CA ASP A 143 3.22 28.47 12.14
C ASP A 143 4.52 28.07 11.41
N PHE A 144 4.49 28.17 10.07
CA PHE A 144 5.60 27.83 9.17
C PHE A 144 6.73 28.88 9.17
N GLY A 145 6.79 29.77 10.15
CA GLY A 145 7.58 31.01 10.13
C GLY A 145 9.08 30.86 9.85
N SER A 146 9.66 29.66 10.01
CA SER A 146 11.07 29.35 9.69
C SER A 146 11.27 28.51 8.41
N GLY A 147 10.20 28.25 7.65
CA GLY A 147 10.20 27.34 6.51
C GLY A 147 10.24 25.85 6.89
N ARG A 148 10.18 25.53 8.19
CA ARG A 148 10.20 24.15 8.70
C ARG A 148 8.80 23.69 9.06
N ILE A 149 8.43 22.52 8.56
CA ILE A 149 7.19 21.81 8.91
C ILE A 149 7.51 20.71 9.91
N ASN A 150 6.62 20.45 10.87
CA ASN A 150 6.78 19.31 11.77
C ASN A 150 6.36 18.01 11.06
N ALA A 151 6.96 16.89 11.47
CA ALA A 151 6.74 15.59 10.83
C ALA A 151 5.27 15.19 10.81
N LEU A 152 4.55 15.34 11.93
CA LEU A 152 3.13 14.96 12.03
C LEU A 152 2.26 15.72 11.02
N LEU A 153 2.42 17.04 10.94
CA LEU A 153 1.69 17.87 9.98
C LEU A 153 2.06 17.51 8.53
N PHE A 154 3.35 17.29 8.25
CA PHE A 154 3.82 16.90 6.92
C PHE A 154 3.26 15.54 6.49
N THR A 155 3.34 14.55 7.36
CA THR A 155 2.78 13.21 7.17
C THR A 155 1.26 13.26 6.97
N SER A 156 0.54 14.06 7.77
CA SER A 156 -0.91 14.23 7.63
C SER A 156 -1.28 14.84 6.28
N ILE A 157 -0.64 15.93 5.85
CA ILE A 157 -0.93 16.60 4.57
C ILE A 157 -0.58 15.66 3.40
N THR A 158 0.56 14.97 3.50
CA THR A 158 1.02 14.05 2.45
C THR A 158 0.06 12.88 2.30
N ASN A 159 -0.35 12.24 3.41
CA ASN A 159 -1.32 11.14 3.38
C ASN A 159 -2.68 11.58 2.84
N GLU A 160 -3.21 12.74 3.24
CA GLU A 160 -4.46 13.29 2.68
C GLU A 160 -4.34 13.55 1.16
N MET A 161 -3.19 14.06 0.70
CA MET A 161 -2.92 14.28 -0.71
C MET A 161 -2.82 12.96 -1.50
N LEU A 162 -2.14 11.94 -0.95
CA LEU A 162 -2.02 10.62 -1.56
C LEU A 162 -3.38 9.93 -1.67
N GLU A 163 -4.20 9.98 -0.61
CA GLU A 163 -5.56 9.42 -0.59
C GLU A 163 -6.42 10.07 -1.67
N SER A 164 -6.45 11.42 -1.70
CA SER A 164 -7.18 12.19 -2.71
C SER A 164 -6.71 11.87 -4.13
N ALA A 165 -5.41 11.76 -4.36
CA ALA A 165 -4.85 11.40 -5.66
C ALA A 165 -5.27 9.99 -6.07
N CYS A 166 -5.17 9.01 -5.17
CA CYS A 166 -5.58 7.63 -5.43
C CYS A 166 -7.06 7.53 -5.80
N ASP A 167 -7.95 8.20 -5.06
CA ASP A 167 -9.39 8.20 -5.30
C ASP A 167 -9.80 8.82 -6.63
N ASN A 168 -9.06 9.82 -7.11
CA ASN A 168 -9.37 10.53 -8.35
C ASN A 168 -8.68 9.94 -9.59
N ILE A 169 -7.43 9.49 -9.44
CA ILE A 169 -6.59 9.04 -10.56
C ILE A 169 -6.89 7.58 -10.92
N LEU A 170 -7.16 6.72 -9.94
CA LEU A 170 -7.46 5.31 -10.21
C LEU A 170 -8.70 5.16 -11.12
N PRO A 171 -9.85 5.82 -10.87
CA PRO A 171 -10.99 5.76 -11.78
C PRO A 171 -10.70 6.34 -13.17
N SER A 172 -9.87 7.38 -13.24
CA SER A 172 -9.45 8.01 -14.50
C SER A 172 -8.61 7.05 -15.35
N VAL A 173 -7.61 6.39 -14.78
CA VAL A 173 -6.79 5.38 -15.46
C VAL A 173 -7.65 4.18 -15.88
N LEU A 174 -8.55 3.70 -15.01
CA LEU A 174 -9.50 2.64 -15.37
C LEU A 174 -10.38 3.03 -16.57
N SER A 175 -10.88 4.27 -16.58
CA SER A 175 -11.71 4.78 -17.68
C SER A 175 -10.93 4.86 -18.99
N GLY A 176 -9.65 5.27 -18.95
CA GLY A 176 -8.76 5.26 -20.11
C GLY A 176 -8.54 3.86 -20.68
N LEU A 177 -8.30 2.87 -19.81
CA LEU A 177 -8.11 1.48 -20.22
C LEU A 177 -9.40 0.87 -20.80
N GLU A 178 -10.55 1.15 -20.20
CA GLU A 178 -11.86 0.71 -20.73
C GLU A 178 -12.18 1.42 -22.05
N TYR A 179 -11.87 2.71 -22.19
CA TYR A 179 -11.99 3.44 -23.46
C TYR A 179 -11.13 2.81 -24.55
N PHE A 180 -9.87 2.46 -24.25
CA PHE A 180 -9.00 1.72 -25.15
C PHE A 180 -9.63 0.38 -25.59
N LEU A 181 -10.13 -0.43 -24.66
CA LEU A 181 -10.74 -1.72 -24.97
C LEU A 181 -12.00 -1.60 -25.84
N ASN A 182 -12.86 -0.63 -25.54
CA ASN A 182 -14.14 -0.43 -26.21
C ASN A 182 -14.01 0.06 -27.66
N THR A 183 -12.90 0.71 -27.97
CA THR A 183 -12.60 1.25 -29.31
C THR A 183 -11.76 0.28 -30.13
N VAL A 184 -10.84 -0.45 -29.49
CA VAL A 184 -10.01 -1.43 -30.17
C VAL A 184 -10.81 -2.69 -30.50
N THR A 185 -11.66 -3.20 -29.61
CA THR A 185 -12.35 -4.49 -29.84
C THR A 185 -13.70 -4.34 -30.56
N GLU A 186 -13.89 -5.05 -31.68
CA GLU A 186 -15.18 -5.06 -32.42
C GLU A 186 -16.33 -5.64 -31.59
N LYS A 187 -16.01 -6.46 -30.57
CA LYS A 187 -16.97 -7.13 -29.68
C LYS A 187 -17.16 -6.45 -28.32
N ARG A 188 -16.69 -5.20 -28.12
CA ARG A 188 -16.81 -4.46 -26.85
C ARG A 188 -16.39 -5.29 -25.62
N GLY A 189 -15.12 -5.69 -25.56
CA GLY A 189 -14.46 -6.15 -24.32
C GLY A 189 -14.39 -7.66 -24.07
N GLY A 190 -14.98 -8.50 -24.92
CA GLY A 190 -14.87 -9.96 -24.77
C GLY A 190 -13.62 -10.56 -25.43
N ILE A 191 -12.54 -10.83 -24.69
CA ILE A 191 -11.49 -11.76 -25.14
C ILE A 191 -12.00 -13.18 -24.89
N VAL A 192 -12.41 -13.87 -25.95
CA VAL A 192 -12.94 -15.25 -25.87
C VAL A 192 -11.86 -16.30 -26.15
N ASN A 193 -10.74 -15.91 -26.76
CA ASN A 193 -9.65 -16.80 -27.20
C ASN A 193 -8.27 -16.25 -26.75
N PRO A 194 -7.24 -17.11 -26.68
CA PRO A 194 -5.85 -16.67 -26.51
C PRO A 194 -5.47 -15.59 -27.54
N PRO A 195 -4.66 -14.58 -27.16
CA PRO A 195 -4.29 -13.51 -28.07
C PRO A 195 -3.40 -14.04 -29.20
N ASN A 196 -3.81 -13.81 -30.45
CA ASN A 196 -3.11 -14.26 -31.66
C ASN A 196 -2.70 -13.09 -32.57
N SER A 197 -2.91 -11.85 -32.11
CA SER A 197 -2.60 -10.61 -32.83
C SER A 197 -2.17 -9.52 -31.85
N LEU A 198 -1.47 -8.49 -32.36
CA LEU A 198 -1.05 -7.36 -31.53
C LEU A 198 -2.25 -6.70 -30.84
N LYS A 199 -3.34 -6.55 -31.58
CA LYS A 199 -4.62 -6.02 -31.09
C LYS A 199 -5.17 -6.80 -29.88
N GLU A 200 -5.20 -8.12 -29.96
CA GLU A 200 -5.68 -8.98 -28.87
C GLU A 200 -4.68 -8.99 -27.70
N TYR A 201 -3.38 -8.94 -27.97
CA TYR A 201 -2.36 -8.89 -26.93
C TYR A 201 -2.38 -7.57 -26.15
N ALA A 202 -2.52 -6.43 -26.83
CA ALA A 202 -2.71 -5.13 -26.20
C ALA A 202 -4.02 -5.09 -25.39
N SER A 203 -5.09 -5.72 -25.90
CA SER A 203 -6.34 -5.88 -25.15
C SER A 203 -6.15 -6.73 -23.89
N PHE A 204 -5.38 -7.82 -23.96
CA PHE A 204 -5.02 -8.63 -22.80
C PHE A 204 -4.26 -7.82 -21.75
N ILE A 205 -3.28 -7.01 -22.17
CA ILE A 205 -2.53 -6.11 -21.29
C ILE A 205 -3.49 -5.12 -20.60
N ALA A 206 -4.36 -4.43 -21.34
CA ALA A 206 -5.31 -3.51 -20.74
C ALA A 206 -6.24 -4.20 -19.73
N ILE A 207 -6.76 -5.39 -20.03
CA ILE A 207 -7.57 -6.19 -19.08
C ILE A 207 -6.76 -6.59 -17.84
N ARG A 208 -5.49 -6.99 -18.01
CA ARG A 208 -4.60 -7.35 -16.91
C ARG A 208 -4.42 -6.16 -15.96
N VAL A 209 -4.16 -4.97 -16.52
CA VAL A 209 -3.98 -3.72 -15.75
C VAL A 209 -5.29 -3.33 -15.04
N ILE A 210 -6.44 -3.40 -15.72
CA ILE A 210 -7.75 -3.13 -15.09
C ILE A 210 -7.98 -4.05 -13.88
N LYS A 211 -7.74 -5.36 -14.04
CA LYS A 211 -7.91 -6.34 -12.95
C LYS A 211 -6.95 -6.04 -11.80
N ALA A 212 -5.70 -5.76 -12.11
CA ALA A 212 -4.68 -5.39 -11.12
C ALA A 212 -5.07 -4.12 -10.34
N LEU A 213 -5.49 -3.05 -11.01
CA LEU A 213 -5.92 -1.81 -10.34
C LEU A 213 -7.17 -2.01 -9.47
N ARG A 214 -8.12 -2.84 -9.91
CA ARG A 214 -9.28 -3.23 -9.08
C ARG A 214 -8.84 -4.00 -7.83
N SER A 215 -7.87 -4.90 -7.95
CA SER A 215 -7.30 -5.61 -6.80
C SER A 215 -6.55 -4.67 -5.86
N VAL A 216 -5.72 -3.78 -6.40
CA VAL A 216 -4.96 -2.78 -5.61
C VAL A 216 -5.92 -1.91 -4.80
N ARG A 217 -7.03 -1.46 -5.38
CA ARG A 217 -8.06 -0.71 -4.64
C ARG A 217 -8.59 -1.48 -3.43
N MET A 218 -8.82 -2.79 -3.55
CA MET A 218 -9.29 -3.62 -2.43
C MET A 218 -8.22 -3.83 -1.36
N LEU A 219 -6.97 -4.02 -1.79
CA LEU A 219 -5.82 -4.24 -0.92
C LEU A 219 -5.44 -2.98 -0.14
N ALA A 220 -5.55 -1.80 -0.76
CA ALA A 220 -5.29 -0.52 -0.10
C ALA A 220 -6.24 -0.30 1.10
N VAL A 221 -7.51 -0.68 0.98
CA VAL A 221 -8.48 -0.61 2.09
C VAL A 221 -8.11 -1.56 3.24
N SER A 222 -7.39 -2.64 2.95
CA SER A 222 -6.97 -3.64 3.93
C SER A 222 -5.51 -3.44 4.39
N TYR A 223 -4.86 -2.36 3.96
CA TYR A 223 -3.46 -2.04 4.27
C TYR A 223 -2.43 -3.10 3.85
N GLU A 224 -2.69 -3.80 2.75
CA GLU A 224 -1.89 -4.93 2.25
C GLU A 224 -0.75 -4.48 1.32
N THR A 225 0.19 -3.71 1.87
CA THR A 225 1.28 -3.02 1.13
C THR A 225 2.10 -3.95 0.23
N GLU A 226 2.59 -5.07 0.76
CA GLU A 226 3.44 -6.02 0.02
C GLU A 226 2.66 -6.64 -1.14
N SER A 227 1.38 -6.93 -0.93
CA SER A 227 0.49 -7.43 -1.96
C SER A 227 0.27 -6.40 -3.08
N ILE A 228 0.21 -5.11 -2.74
CA ILE A 228 0.11 -4.02 -3.73
C ILE A 228 1.39 -3.96 -4.59
N TYR A 229 2.58 -3.95 -4.00
CA TYR A 229 3.85 -3.99 -4.76
C TYR A 229 3.99 -5.26 -5.62
N SER A 230 3.60 -6.42 -5.06
CA SER A 230 3.58 -7.71 -5.76
C SER A 230 2.68 -7.70 -7.00
N ILE A 231 1.56 -6.97 -6.97
CA ILE A 231 0.74 -6.74 -8.16
C ILE A 231 1.39 -5.70 -9.08
N GLY A 232 1.96 -4.64 -8.52
CA GLY A 232 2.64 -3.54 -9.19
C GLY A 232 3.74 -3.97 -10.17
N ARG A 233 4.56 -4.96 -9.80
CA ARG A 233 5.59 -5.51 -10.70
C ARG A 233 5.01 -6.04 -12.02
N SER A 234 3.78 -6.56 -12.03
CA SER A 234 3.17 -7.07 -13.25
C SER A 234 2.75 -5.95 -14.21
N LEU A 235 2.44 -4.77 -13.68
CA LEU A 235 2.20 -3.56 -14.48
C LEU A 235 3.51 -3.06 -15.11
N PHE A 236 4.62 -3.15 -14.38
CA PHE A 236 5.93 -2.83 -14.94
C PHE A 236 6.32 -3.79 -16.08
N GLU A 237 6.02 -5.09 -15.94
CA GLU A 237 6.19 -6.06 -17.03
C GLU A 237 5.35 -5.66 -18.26
N CYS A 238 4.07 -5.31 -18.07
CA CYS A 238 3.21 -4.80 -19.15
C CYS A 238 3.80 -3.55 -19.82
N TYR A 239 4.32 -2.59 -19.04
CA TYR A 239 4.98 -1.39 -19.54
C TYR A 239 6.18 -1.73 -20.43
N VAL A 240 7.09 -2.59 -19.95
CA VAL A 240 8.29 -2.98 -20.69
C VAL A 240 7.95 -3.66 -22.02
N TYR A 241 6.93 -4.53 -22.05
CA TYR A 241 6.50 -5.18 -23.30
C TYR A 241 5.92 -4.18 -24.30
N LEU A 242 5.01 -3.29 -23.88
CA LEU A 242 4.43 -2.30 -24.79
C LEU A 242 5.47 -1.32 -25.31
N LYS A 243 6.39 -0.87 -24.45
CA LYS A 243 7.52 -0.03 -24.85
C LYS A 243 8.34 -0.68 -25.96
N ASN A 244 8.72 -1.95 -25.81
CA ASN A 244 9.49 -2.67 -26.84
C ASN A 244 8.68 -2.87 -28.13
N ILE A 245 7.36 -3.05 -28.04
CA ILE A 245 6.47 -3.11 -29.22
C ILE A 245 6.43 -1.76 -29.96
N ASN A 246 6.39 -0.64 -29.25
CA ASN A 246 6.36 0.69 -29.85
C ASN A 246 7.72 1.07 -30.46
N ASP A 247 8.82 0.66 -29.84
CA ASP A 247 10.18 0.95 -30.33
C ASP A 247 10.60 0.06 -31.51
N ASP A 248 10.12 -1.18 -31.57
CA ASP A 248 10.47 -2.17 -32.61
C ASP A 248 9.21 -2.83 -33.19
N GLN A 249 8.86 -2.45 -34.43
CA GLN A 249 7.66 -2.93 -35.12
C GLN A 249 7.66 -4.44 -35.37
N VAL A 250 8.81 -5.11 -35.44
CA VAL A 250 8.88 -6.57 -35.62
C VAL A 250 8.91 -7.33 -34.29
N PHE A 251 9.09 -6.64 -33.16
CA PHE A 251 9.22 -7.26 -31.84
C PHE A 251 8.01 -8.14 -31.48
N PHE A 252 6.79 -7.68 -31.79
CA PHE A 252 5.59 -8.46 -31.52
C PHE A 252 5.61 -9.80 -32.29
N ASP A 253 5.83 -9.74 -33.60
CA ASP A 253 5.81 -10.91 -34.48
C ASP A 253 6.96 -11.87 -34.19
N GLU A 254 8.11 -11.34 -33.78
CA GLU A 254 9.32 -12.12 -33.56
C GLU A 254 9.44 -12.70 -32.14
N GLU A 255 9.06 -11.96 -31.10
CA GLU A 255 9.34 -12.33 -29.71
C GLU A 255 8.07 -12.71 -28.91
N ILE A 256 6.91 -12.14 -29.25
CA ILE A 256 5.65 -12.33 -28.49
C ILE A 256 4.74 -13.35 -29.15
N LEU A 257 4.38 -13.15 -30.42
CA LEU A 257 3.45 -13.99 -31.17
C LEU A 257 3.83 -15.49 -31.16
N PRO A 258 5.11 -15.88 -31.26
CA PRO A 258 5.48 -17.29 -31.15
C PRO A 258 5.16 -17.88 -29.78
N VAL A 259 5.34 -17.13 -28.70
CA VAL A 259 5.09 -17.62 -27.32
C VAL A 259 3.59 -17.82 -27.09
N LEU A 260 2.76 -16.90 -27.58
CA LEU A 260 1.30 -16.97 -27.45
C LEU A 260 0.71 -18.21 -28.16
N ASN A 261 1.31 -18.59 -29.29
CA ASN A 261 0.92 -19.74 -30.09
C ASN A 261 1.73 -21.01 -29.75
N SER A 262 2.29 -21.11 -28.53
CA SER A 262 3.17 -22.22 -28.12
C SER A 262 2.58 -23.63 -28.33
N HIS A 263 1.25 -23.76 -28.39
CA HIS A 263 0.57 -25.02 -28.69
C HIS A 263 0.77 -25.47 -30.16
N GLU A 264 1.03 -24.53 -31.07
CA GLU A 264 1.43 -24.79 -32.47
C GLU A 264 2.95 -24.90 -32.65
N TYR A 265 3.75 -24.61 -31.62
CA TYR A 265 5.20 -24.48 -31.73
C TYR A 265 5.98 -25.52 -30.90
N GLY A 266 5.45 -25.96 -29.76
CA GLY A 266 6.03 -27.00 -28.91
C GLY A 266 7.27 -26.53 -28.14
N PHE A 267 7.39 -26.93 -26.87
CA PHE A 267 8.59 -26.71 -26.05
C PHE A 267 9.53 -27.91 -26.15
N GLU A 268 10.85 -27.69 -26.05
CA GLU A 268 11.80 -28.80 -25.93
C GLU A 268 11.49 -29.56 -24.63
N VAL A 269 11.35 -30.89 -24.71
CA VAL A 269 11.21 -31.75 -23.53
C VAL A 269 12.56 -32.42 -23.30
N ASN A 270 13.19 -32.14 -22.16
CA ASN A 270 14.42 -32.81 -21.75
C ASN A 270 14.08 -33.74 -20.58
N GLU A 271 14.31 -35.03 -20.75
CA GLU A 271 14.12 -36.05 -19.69
C GLU A 271 12.72 -36.01 -19.04
N GLY A 272 11.68 -35.74 -19.84
CA GLY A 272 10.29 -35.65 -19.35
C GLY A 272 9.92 -34.33 -18.68
N GLN A 273 10.87 -33.41 -18.49
CA GLN A 273 10.60 -32.05 -18.03
C GLN A 273 10.53 -31.08 -19.23
N ILE A 274 9.48 -30.26 -19.24
CA ILE A 274 9.32 -29.21 -20.24
C ILE A 274 10.40 -28.14 -20.01
N ASN A 275 11.26 -27.94 -21.00
CA ASN A 275 12.24 -26.87 -21.01
C ASN A 275 11.61 -25.58 -21.54
N TYR A 276 10.99 -24.81 -20.63
CA TYR A 276 10.39 -23.49 -20.92
C TYR A 276 11.37 -22.43 -21.45
N LYS A 277 12.67 -22.74 -21.65
CA LYS A 277 13.70 -21.85 -22.20
C LYS A 277 13.97 -22.07 -23.70
N LYS A 278 13.42 -23.12 -24.32
CA LYS A 278 13.61 -23.43 -25.75
C LYS A 278 12.29 -23.84 -26.40
N MET A 279 11.95 -23.17 -27.50
CA MET A 279 10.79 -23.51 -28.33
C MET A 279 11.25 -24.10 -29.67
N HIS A 280 10.48 -25.06 -30.16
CA HIS A 280 10.52 -25.50 -31.54
C HIS A 280 9.50 -24.69 -32.36
N ILE A 281 9.61 -24.69 -33.69
CA ILE A 281 8.58 -24.12 -34.57
C ILE A 281 8.09 -25.29 -35.42
N SER A 282 6.87 -25.81 -35.18
CA SER A 282 6.43 -27.04 -35.86
C SER A 282 5.72 -26.83 -37.20
N LYS A 283 5.82 -25.65 -37.84
CA LYS A 283 5.20 -25.40 -39.15
C LYS A 283 6.07 -24.74 -40.23
N ALA A 284 7.34 -24.45 -39.97
CA ALA A 284 8.26 -24.03 -41.03
C ALA A 284 9.24 -25.17 -41.36
N LEU A 285 9.31 -25.51 -42.65
CA LEU A 285 10.10 -26.57 -43.27
C LEU A 285 11.63 -26.47 -43.11
N ASN A 286 12.14 -25.75 -42.11
CA ASN A 286 13.52 -25.77 -41.67
C ASN A 286 13.55 -25.56 -40.15
N SER A 287 13.99 -26.58 -39.43
CA SER A 287 14.05 -26.67 -37.97
C SER A 287 15.11 -25.72 -37.37
N ALA A 288 14.86 -24.42 -37.42
CA ALA A 288 15.64 -23.45 -36.68
C ALA A 288 15.23 -23.46 -35.20
N LYS A 289 16.12 -23.93 -34.32
CA LYS A 289 15.94 -23.83 -32.87
C LYS A 289 16.00 -22.35 -32.47
N ARG A 290 14.91 -21.78 -31.97
CA ARG A 290 14.91 -20.41 -31.41
C ARG A 290 15.12 -20.49 -29.89
N LYS A 291 16.18 -19.86 -29.37
CA LYS A 291 16.31 -19.62 -27.93
C LYS A 291 15.18 -18.66 -27.51
N ARG A 292 14.56 -18.89 -26.35
CA ARG A 292 13.50 -18.00 -25.83
C ARG A 292 13.96 -16.53 -25.86
N GLY A 293 12.98 -15.66 -26.07
CA GLY A 293 13.17 -14.22 -26.11
C GLY A 293 13.89 -13.64 -24.91
N LYS A 294 14.40 -12.43 -25.11
CA LYS A 294 15.29 -11.72 -24.18
C LYS A 294 14.65 -11.62 -22.78
N SER A 295 15.46 -11.74 -21.72
CA SER A 295 14.98 -11.58 -20.33
C SER A 295 14.42 -10.17 -20.11
N LEU A 296 13.50 -9.98 -19.16
CA LEU A 296 12.92 -8.66 -18.87
C LEU A 296 13.99 -7.59 -18.62
N TYR A 297 15.05 -7.93 -17.89
CA TYR A 297 16.24 -7.08 -17.73
C TYR A 297 16.84 -6.60 -19.06
N ARG A 298 16.96 -7.49 -20.06
CA ARG A 298 17.51 -7.17 -21.38
C ARG A 298 16.53 -6.36 -22.20
N LEU A 299 15.24 -6.68 -22.15
CA LEU A 299 14.18 -5.92 -22.81
C LEU A 299 14.13 -4.49 -22.28
N ASN A 300 14.29 -4.32 -20.97
CA ASN A 300 14.25 -3.00 -20.36
C ASN A 300 15.46 -2.13 -20.75
N LYS A 301 16.64 -2.73 -20.94
CA LYS A 301 17.87 -2.01 -21.35
C LYS A 301 17.97 -1.69 -22.84
N GLN A 302 17.13 -2.28 -23.68
CA GLN A 302 17.25 -2.14 -25.14
C GLN A 302 16.55 -0.92 -25.71
N CYS A 303 15.47 -0.51 -25.07
CA CYS A 303 14.48 0.42 -25.60
C CYS A 303 14.07 1.41 -24.51
N GLY A 304 13.72 2.64 -24.89
CA GLY A 304 13.33 3.71 -23.98
C GLY A 304 14.45 4.53 -23.32
N PRO A 305 14.07 5.48 -22.45
CA PRO A 305 15.01 6.37 -21.77
C PRO A 305 15.83 5.63 -20.71
N ALA A 306 17.03 6.15 -20.42
CA ALA A 306 17.96 5.53 -19.46
C ALA A 306 17.34 5.29 -18.07
N ILE A 307 16.45 6.20 -17.64
CA ILE A 307 15.71 6.14 -16.37
C ILE A 307 14.91 4.84 -16.19
N ASP A 308 14.48 4.19 -17.28
CA ASP A 308 13.77 2.92 -17.17
C ASP A 308 14.65 1.81 -16.60
N SER A 309 15.97 1.86 -16.83
CA SER A 309 16.92 0.93 -16.21
C SER A 309 17.01 1.13 -14.71
N ASP A 310 16.90 2.37 -14.25
CA ASP A 310 16.88 2.70 -12.83
C ASP A 310 15.58 2.21 -12.20
N LEU A 311 14.42 2.43 -12.84
CA LEU A 311 13.14 1.87 -12.39
C LEU A 311 13.16 0.34 -12.26
N TYR A 312 13.91 -0.37 -13.11
CA TYR A 312 14.06 -1.81 -12.95
C TYR A 312 14.78 -2.18 -11.65
N ASN A 313 15.83 -1.44 -11.30
CA ASN A 313 16.63 -1.72 -10.11
C ASN A 313 15.95 -1.24 -8.82
N TYR A 314 15.31 -0.07 -8.87
CA TYR A 314 14.78 0.61 -7.68
C TYR A 314 13.30 0.33 -7.41
N TYR A 315 12.51 -0.06 -8.42
CA TYR A 315 11.09 -0.40 -8.23
C TYR A 315 10.81 -1.87 -8.54
N TYR A 316 11.14 -2.37 -9.74
CA TYR A 316 10.76 -3.73 -10.14
C TYR A 316 11.45 -4.82 -9.30
N GLN A 317 12.76 -4.69 -9.05
CA GLN A 317 13.51 -5.68 -8.28
C GLN A 317 13.04 -5.78 -6.81
N PRO A 318 12.90 -4.67 -6.07
CA PRO A 318 12.28 -4.68 -4.73
C PRO A 318 10.87 -5.26 -4.76
N ALA A 319 10.02 -4.83 -5.71
CA ALA A 319 8.67 -5.37 -5.85
C ALA A 319 8.64 -6.90 -6.11
N CYS A 320 9.69 -7.48 -6.70
CA CYS A 320 9.81 -8.93 -6.87
C CYS A 320 10.09 -9.68 -5.56
N GLN A 321 10.68 -9.04 -4.56
CA GLN A 321 10.97 -9.67 -3.26
C GLN A 321 9.67 -10.04 -2.53
N PHE A 322 8.60 -9.26 -2.70
CA PHE A 322 7.28 -9.58 -2.12
C PHE A 322 6.56 -10.78 -2.77
N VAL A 323 7.14 -11.39 -3.81
CA VAL A 323 6.68 -12.67 -4.38
C VAL A 323 7.56 -13.83 -3.92
N HIS A 324 8.83 -13.55 -3.59
CA HIS A 324 9.80 -14.54 -3.20
C HIS A 324 9.96 -14.52 -1.68
N ILE A 325 9.43 -15.55 -1.01
CA ILE A 325 9.63 -15.70 0.43
C ILE A 325 11.10 -16.04 0.66
N ASP A 326 11.89 -15.04 1.03
CA ASP A 326 13.27 -15.20 1.47
C ASP A 326 13.49 -14.49 2.81
N ALA A 327 14.67 -14.70 3.41
CA ALA A 327 14.99 -14.17 4.73
C ALA A 327 15.05 -12.63 4.76
N PHE A 328 15.27 -11.98 3.61
CA PHE A 328 15.27 -10.53 3.51
C PHE A 328 13.83 -10.00 3.55
N THR A 329 12.92 -10.59 2.74
CA THR A 329 11.49 -10.26 2.76
C THR A 329 10.86 -10.48 4.14
N ALA A 330 11.29 -11.52 4.86
CA ALA A 330 10.81 -11.80 6.21
C ALA A 330 11.01 -10.63 7.18
N ARG A 331 12.11 -9.86 7.06
CA ARG A 331 12.35 -8.70 7.92
C ARG A 331 11.35 -7.57 7.66
N CYS A 332 10.98 -7.35 6.40
CA CYS A 332 10.03 -6.30 6.03
C CYS A 332 8.63 -6.58 6.59
N CYS A 333 8.23 -7.85 6.68
CA CYS A 333 6.91 -8.22 7.19
C CYS A 333 6.70 -7.88 8.68
N PHE A 334 7.75 -7.79 9.50
CA PHE A 334 7.64 -7.48 10.93
C PHE A 334 7.85 -5.99 11.26
N TYR A 335 7.94 -5.13 10.25
CA TYR A 335 8.01 -3.70 10.46
C TYR A 335 6.62 -3.14 10.78
N GLU A 336 6.52 -2.36 11.85
CA GLU A 336 5.29 -1.68 12.24
C GLU A 336 5.51 -0.18 12.13
N GLU A 337 4.88 0.44 11.13
CA GLU A 337 4.96 1.89 10.92
C GLU A 337 4.19 2.66 12.00
N ASP A 338 4.72 3.80 12.42
CA ASP A 338 4.00 4.77 13.24
C ASP A 338 2.98 5.53 12.37
N LEU A 339 1.69 5.38 12.69
CA LEU A 339 0.58 5.90 11.89
C LEU A 339 0.48 7.44 11.83
N TYR A 340 1.27 8.16 12.63
CA TYR A 340 1.31 9.62 12.68
C TYR A 340 2.69 10.21 12.37
N ALA A 341 3.76 9.41 12.44
CA ALA A 341 5.09 9.85 12.02
C ALA A 341 5.42 9.45 10.58
N GLU A 342 4.91 8.32 10.10
CA GLU A 342 5.26 7.75 8.80
C GLU A 342 4.13 7.86 7.77
N PHE A 343 4.49 7.92 6.49
CA PHE A 343 3.52 7.84 5.40
C PHE A 343 2.79 6.51 5.40
N ASP A 344 1.51 6.53 5.02
CA ASP A 344 0.75 5.29 4.88
C ASP A 344 1.35 4.46 3.72
N SER A 345 2.01 3.36 4.07
CA SER A 345 2.73 2.54 3.10
C SER A 345 1.83 1.98 2.00
N SER A 346 0.54 1.76 2.27
CA SER A 346 -0.42 1.28 1.27
C SER A 346 -0.82 2.37 0.28
N LEU A 347 -0.96 3.63 0.73
CA LEU A 347 -1.14 4.77 -0.17
C LEU A 347 0.10 5.03 -1.03
N VAL A 348 1.29 4.92 -0.44
CA VAL A 348 2.58 5.05 -1.16
C VAL A 348 2.70 3.97 -2.23
N ALA A 349 2.49 2.70 -1.87
CA ALA A 349 2.52 1.58 -2.81
C ALA A 349 1.48 1.78 -3.94
N THR A 350 0.26 2.20 -3.59
CA THR A 350 -0.81 2.47 -4.57
C THR A 350 -0.40 3.59 -5.54
N THR A 351 0.23 4.65 -5.04
CA THR A 351 0.74 5.76 -5.85
C THR A 351 1.81 5.28 -6.84
N CYS A 352 2.75 4.44 -6.40
CA CYS A 352 3.78 3.85 -7.28
C CYS A 352 3.18 2.93 -8.36
N VAL A 353 2.15 2.15 -7.99
CA VAL A 353 1.42 1.32 -8.94
C VAL A 353 0.65 2.16 -9.97
N LEU A 354 0.00 3.25 -9.54
CA LEU A 354 -0.68 4.18 -10.43
C LEU A 354 0.29 4.87 -11.37
N ALA A 355 1.47 5.30 -10.89
CA ALA A 355 2.54 5.83 -11.73
C ALA A 355 2.88 4.85 -12.85
N THR A 356 3.07 3.57 -12.53
CA THR A 356 3.36 2.52 -13.52
C THR A 356 2.18 2.29 -14.48
N ALA A 357 0.94 2.30 -13.98
CA ALA A 357 -0.25 2.14 -14.82
C ALA A 357 -0.43 3.28 -15.82
N ILE A 358 -0.07 4.52 -15.44
CA ILE A 358 -0.06 5.68 -16.33
C ILE A 358 0.97 5.48 -17.45
N LEU A 359 2.16 4.94 -17.14
CA LEU A 359 3.14 4.58 -18.17
C LEU A 359 2.60 3.51 -19.12
N VAL A 360 1.85 2.52 -18.62
CA VAL A 360 1.18 1.54 -19.49
C VAL A 360 0.15 2.22 -20.40
N LEU A 361 -0.67 3.13 -19.85
CA LEU A 361 -1.68 3.87 -20.61
C LEU A 361 -1.04 4.73 -21.72
N GLU A 362 0.06 5.42 -21.41
CA GLU A 362 0.88 6.17 -22.38
C GLU A 362 1.35 5.25 -23.52
N GLN A 363 1.88 4.07 -23.19
CA GLN A 363 2.36 3.15 -24.23
C GLN A 363 1.23 2.54 -25.05
N LEU A 364 0.06 2.30 -24.48
CA LEU A 364 -1.13 1.90 -25.27
C LEU A 364 -1.55 2.99 -26.24
N ALA A 365 -1.45 4.26 -25.85
CA ALA A 365 -1.78 5.41 -26.69
C ALA A 365 -0.81 5.60 -27.87
N LYS A 366 0.40 5.04 -27.77
CA LYS A 366 1.44 5.09 -28.82
C LYS A 366 1.35 3.95 -29.85
N LEU A 367 0.48 2.97 -29.64
CA LEU A 367 0.35 1.83 -30.55
C LEU A 367 -0.13 2.27 -31.93
N ALA A 368 0.55 1.82 -32.98
CA ALA A 368 0.20 2.13 -34.37
C ALA A 368 -1.19 1.60 -34.82
N LEU A 369 -1.84 0.76 -34.00
CA LEU A 369 -3.13 0.14 -34.30
C LEU A 369 -4.36 0.98 -33.93
N ILE A 370 -4.19 2.08 -33.18
CA ILE A 370 -5.29 2.94 -32.75
C ILE A 370 -5.41 4.20 -33.63
N SER A 371 -6.59 4.83 -33.64
CA SER A 371 -6.81 6.06 -34.40
C SER A 371 -6.07 7.26 -33.78
N GLU A 372 -5.70 8.26 -34.59
CA GLU A 372 -5.06 9.49 -34.12
C GLU A 372 -5.88 10.26 -33.08
N LEU A 373 -7.21 10.22 -33.17
CA LEU A 373 -8.09 10.87 -32.19
C LEU A 373 -7.99 10.15 -30.85
N GLN A 374 -8.13 8.83 -30.88
CA GLN A 374 -8.02 8.00 -29.69
C GLN A 374 -6.65 8.12 -29.03
N ALA A 375 -5.57 8.14 -29.82
CA ALA A 375 -4.22 8.36 -29.32
C ALA A 375 -4.12 9.69 -28.57
N ARG A 376 -4.64 10.79 -29.14
CA ARG A 376 -4.67 12.11 -28.49
C ARG A 376 -5.47 12.11 -27.19
N ASP A 377 -6.64 11.49 -27.16
CA ASP A 377 -7.48 11.42 -25.96
C ASP A 377 -6.76 10.68 -24.82
N LEU A 378 -6.17 9.52 -25.13
CA LEU A 378 -5.45 8.70 -24.16
C LEU A 378 -4.15 9.38 -23.69
N MET A 379 -3.43 10.06 -24.59
CA MET A 379 -2.24 10.81 -24.24
C MET A 379 -2.57 11.98 -23.31
N HIS A 380 -3.61 12.75 -23.61
CA HIS A 380 -4.09 13.83 -22.73
C HIS A 380 -4.44 13.30 -21.34
N LEU A 381 -5.22 12.22 -21.27
CA LEU A 381 -5.57 11.59 -20.00
C LEU A 381 -4.33 11.11 -19.22
N SER A 382 -3.37 10.47 -19.90
CA SER A 382 -2.14 9.99 -19.27
C SER A 382 -1.29 11.15 -18.73
N SER A 383 -1.24 12.28 -19.44
CA SER A 383 -0.54 13.49 -19.02
C SER A 383 -1.18 14.12 -17.78
N GLU A 384 -2.50 14.30 -17.76
CA GLU A 384 -3.22 14.85 -16.61
C GLU A 384 -3.05 13.97 -15.36
N CYS A 385 -3.09 12.65 -15.53
CA CYS A 385 -2.83 11.71 -14.43
C CYS A 385 -1.37 11.78 -13.98
N ALA A 386 -0.41 11.84 -14.92
CA ALA A 386 1.02 11.92 -14.61
C ALA A 386 1.34 13.18 -13.80
N TYR A 387 0.79 14.34 -14.17
CA TYR A 387 0.98 15.59 -13.45
C TYR A 387 0.63 15.45 -11.97
N ARG A 388 -0.57 14.93 -11.67
CA ARG A 388 -1.03 14.79 -10.27
C ARG A 388 -0.23 13.78 -9.47
N ILE A 389 0.20 12.67 -10.09
CA ILE A 389 1.10 11.72 -9.42
C ILE A 389 2.49 12.33 -9.19
N CYS A 390 2.97 13.25 -10.05
CA CYS A 390 4.22 13.94 -9.80
C CYS A 390 4.17 14.78 -8.52
N ASP A 391 3.04 15.44 -8.22
CA ASP A 391 2.87 16.16 -6.95
C ASP A 391 3.01 15.21 -5.74
N CYS A 392 2.38 14.03 -5.82
CA CYS A 392 2.51 12.97 -4.81
C CYS A 392 3.94 12.49 -4.62
N LEU A 393 4.62 12.13 -5.71
CA LEU A 393 5.99 11.62 -5.65
C LEU A 393 6.98 12.69 -5.20
N MET A 394 6.73 13.97 -5.51
CA MET A 394 7.54 15.07 -5.00
C MET A 394 7.42 15.18 -3.48
N MET A 395 6.21 15.13 -2.92
CA MET A 395 6.04 15.19 -1.46
C MET A 395 6.74 14.02 -0.76
N LEU A 396 6.67 12.81 -1.32
CA LEU A 396 7.41 11.65 -0.83
C LEU A 396 8.94 11.78 -0.99
N ALA A 397 9.40 12.55 -1.98
CA ALA A 397 10.82 12.77 -2.23
C ALA A 397 11.45 13.82 -1.31
N VAL A 398 10.65 14.72 -0.72
CA VAL A 398 11.16 15.86 0.07
C VAL A 398 11.61 15.45 1.48
N ASP A 399 11.02 14.42 2.08
CA ASP A 399 11.41 13.98 3.43
C ASP A 399 12.63 13.05 3.37
N PRO A 400 13.82 13.49 3.78
CA PRO A 400 15.03 12.69 3.69
C PRO A 400 15.03 11.44 4.59
N GLU A 401 14.16 11.37 5.61
CA GLU A 401 14.08 10.21 6.50
C GLU A 401 13.23 9.09 5.92
N GLN A 402 12.25 9.42 5.09
CA GLN A 402 11.29 8.47 4.50
C GLN A 402 11.42 8.34 2.98
N SER A 403 12.25 9.16 2.34
CA SER A 403 12.40 9.16 0.89
C SER A 403 13.14 7.94 0.39
N GLU A 404 12.57 7.31 -0.65
CA GLU A 404 13.16 6.18 -1.35
C GLU A 404 13.59 6.55 -2.78
N ASP A 405 14.59 5.84 -3.30
CA ASP A 405 15.09 6.03 -4.66
C ASP A 405 13.98 5.84 -5.72
N GLU A 406 13.01 4.95 -5.45
CA GLU A 406 11.93 4.66 -6.40
C GLU A 406 11.05 5.89 -6.68
N TYR A 407 10.79 6.74 -5.68
CA TYR A 407 9.96 7.94 -5.85
C TYR A 407 10.61 8.90 -6.83
N HIS A 408 11.91 9.11 -6.66
CA HIS A 408 12.73 9.94 -7.54
C HIS A 408 12.76 9.41 -8.97
N GLN A 409 12.92 8.10 -9.16
CA GLN A 409 12.97 7.53 -10.51
C GLN A 409 11.60 7.57 -11.20
N LEU A 410 10.52 7.30 -10.47
CA LEU A 410 9.15 7.40 -10.99
C LEU A 410 8.81 8.85 -11.34
N LEU A 411 9.19 9.81 -10.50
CA LEU A 411 8.98 11.24 -10.75
C LEU A 411 9.71 11.67 -12.03
N LYS A 412 11.01 11.34 -12.14
CA LYS A 412 11.81 11.62 -13.34
C LYS A 412 11.19 11.01 -14.60
N ARG A 413 10.68 9.79 -14.51
CA ARG A 413 10.06 9.11 -15.66
C ARG A 413 8.70 9.69 -16.02
N LEU A 414 7.86 10.06 -15.05
CA LEU A 414 6.56 10.66 -15.31
C LEU A 414 6.67 12.07 -15.91
N LYS A 415 7.73 12.83 -15.59
CA LYS A 415 8.06 14.09 -16.28
C LYS A 415 8.30 13.91 -17.79
N MET A 416 8.65 12.69 -18.22
CA MET A 416 8.84 12.37 -19.63
C MET A 416 7.57 11.88 -20.33
N VAL A 417 6.43 11.78 -19.63
CA VAL A 417 5.14 11.49 -20.28
C VAL A 417 4.79 12.64 -21.21
N GLU A 418 4.47 12.31 -22.45
CA GLU A 418 4.20 13.32 -23.48
C GLU A 418 3.01 14.21 -23.09
N GLY A 419 3.19 15.52 -23.19
CA GLY A 419 2.19 16.52 -22.78
C GLY A 419 2.25 16.89 -21.29
N ASN A 420 2.97 16.13 -20.46
CA ASN A 420 3.10 16.46 -19.04
C ASN A 420 3.95 17.74 -18.87
N SER A 421 3.32 18.79 -18.35
CA SER A 421 3.92 20.09 -18.09
C SER A 421 4.47 20.23 -16.67
N TRP A 422 4.43 19.17 -15.86
CA TRP A 422 4.89 19.21 -14.48
C TRP A 422 6.36 19.64 -14.42
N SER A 423 6.62 20.69 -13.65
CA SER A 423 7.95 21.21 -13.41
C SER A 423 8.06 21.68 -11.98
N PHE A 424 9.21 21.43 -11.38
CA PHE A 424 9.55 21.86 -10.04
C PHE A 424 11.01 22.33 -10.06
N ASN A 425 11.28 23.51 -9.51
CA ASN A 425 12.63 24.06 -9.45
C ASN A 425 13.35 23.50 -8.23
N GLU A 426 14.20 22.49 -8.45
CA GLU A 426 15.03 21.86 -7.40
C GLU A 426 16.03 22.85 -6.75
N GLY A 427 16.31 23.99 -7.39
CA GLY A 427 17.22 25.02 -6.87
C GLY A 427 16.73 25.70 -5.58
N ASP A 428 15.44 25.68 -5.30
CA ASP A 428 14.84 26.37 -4.14
C ASP A 428 15.01 25.60 -2.81
N PHE A 429 15.45 24.34 -2.84
CA PHE A 429 15.72 23.53 -1.63
C PHE A 429 17.19 23.54 -1.18
N SER A 430 18.11 24.02 -2.02
CA SER A 430 19.54 24.01 -1.67
C SER A 430 19.97 25.07 -0.65
N GLU A 431 19.04 25.93 -0.20
CA GLU A 431 19.30 27.02 0.75
C GLU A 431 18.41 27.01 2.03
N ALA A 432 17.66 25.93 2.33
CA ALA A 432 16.79 25.83 3.51
C ALA A 432 17.35 24.96 4.65
#